data_AF-A0A946UY31-F1
#
_entry.id   AF-A0A946UY31-F1
#
_cell.length_a   1.000
_cell.length_b   1.000
_cell.length_c   1.000
_cell.angle_alpha   90.00
_cell.angle_beta   90.00
_cell.angle_gamma   90.00
#
_symmetry.space_group_name_H-M   'P 1'
#
loop_
_entity.id
_entity.type
_entity.pdbx_description
1 polymer ?
#
loop_
_entity_poly.entity_id
_entity_poly.type
_entity_poly.pdbx_seq_one_letter_code
_entity_poly.pdbx_strand_id
1 'polypeptide(L)'
;MQLFTIVFERLPMVWLLLGLLFISGGLYLGLDYSLSFAYIFLGMGCVLYGLLLFVFMRRERPRTSEARRLSPNFISAGATVVMPPRKVESGPQTE
;
A
#
# COMPACT_ATOMS: atom_id res chain seq x y z
N MET A 1 0.66 -4.80 -9.72
CA MET A 1 0.36 -4.69 -8.28
C MET A 1 0.66 -3.32 -7.67
N GLN A 2 1.60 -2.52 -8.20
CA GLN A 2 1.91 -1.17 -7.66
C GLN A 2 0.76 -0.16 -7.75
N LEU A 3 -0.08 -0.23 -8.80
CA LEU A 3 -1.24 0.67 -8.95
C LEU A 3 -2.24 0.52 -7.80
N PHE A 4 -2.52 -0.72 -7.37
CA PHE A 4 -3.41 -0.96 -6.24
C PHE A 4 -2.85 -0.31 -4.98
N THR A 5 -1.55 -0.42 -4.72
CA THR A 5 -0.89 0.20 -3.57
C THR A 5 -1.00 1.73 -3.58
N ILE A 6 -0.79 2.36 -4.73
CA ILE A 6 -0.92 3.82 -4.88
C ILE A 6 -2.37 4.28 -4.66
N VAL A 7 -3.34 3.53 -5.19
CA VAL A 7 -4.77 3.84 -5.04
C VAL A 7 -5.21 3.68 -3.59
N PHE A 8 -4.80 2.60 -2.91
CA PHE A 8 -5.11 2.38 -1.49
C PHE A 8 -4.48 3.44 -0.58
N GLU A 9 -3.29 3.95 -0.90
CA GLU A 9 -2.63 4.99 -0.11
C GLU A 9 -3.34 6.36 -0.22
N ARG A 10 -4.00 6.64 -1.35
CA ARG A 10 -4.73 7.90 -1.61
C ARG A 10 -6.20 7.83 -1.25
N LEU A 11 -6.77 6.62 -1.16
CA LEU A 11 -8.17 6.33 -0.85
C LEU A 11 -8.70 7.05 0.41
N PRO A 12 -8.01 7.05 1.57
CA PRO A 12 -8.52 7.75 2.75
C PRO A 12 -8.56 9.28 2.54
N MET A 13 -7.60 9.84 1.80
CA MET A 13 -7.58 11.27 1.49
C MET A 13 -8.78 11.65 0.61
N VAL A 14 -9.07 10.86 -0.43
CA VAL A 14 -10.23 11.09 -1.32
C VAL A 14 -11.55 11.01 -0.55
N TRP A 15 -11.71 10.02 0.33
CA TRP A 15 -12.92 9.90 1.16
C TRP A 15 -13.10 11.08 2.11
N LEU A 16 -12.04 11.58 2.75
CA LEU A 16 -12.12 12.77 3.59
C LEU A 16 -12.52 14.03 2.80
N LEU A 17 -11.91 14.25 1.64
CA LEU A 17 -12.24 15.37 0.75
C LEU A 17 -13.69 15.30 0.26
N LEU A 18 -14.13 14.10 -0.15
CA LEU A 18 -15.51 13.87 -0.58
C LEU A 18 -16.49 14.15 0.55
N GLY A 19 -16.21 13.66 1.76
CA GLY A 19 -17.04 13.93 2.94
C GLY A 19 -17.11 15.41 3.29
N LEU A 20 -15.98 16.13 3.25
CA LEU A 20 -15.93 17.57 3.47
C LEU A 20 -16.77 18.32 2.41
N LEU A 21 -16.71 17.89 1.15
CA LEU A 21 -17.49 18.47 0.06
C LEU A 21 -19.00 18.28 0.26
N PHE A 22 -19.42 17.09 0.71
CA PHE A 22 -20.83 16.82 1.03
C PHE A 22 -21.31 17.65 2.22
N ILE A 23 -20.48 17.81 3.26
CA ILE A 23 -20.81 18.66 4.40
C ILE A 23 -20.91 20.13 3.97
N SER A 24 -19.95 20.65 3.20
CA SER A 24 -20.01 22.02 2.70
C SER A 24 -21.19 22.25 1.77
N GLY A 25 -21.52 21.26 0.93
CA GLY A 25 -22.70 21.28 0.06
C GLY A 25 -23.99 21.32 0.86
N GLY A 26 -24.13 20.46 1.89
CA GLY A 26 -25.28 20.47 2.79
C GLY A 26 -25.42 21.80 3.55
N LEU A 27 -24.31 22.37 4.00
CA LEU A 27 -24.31 23.70 4.65
C LEU A 27 -24.70 24.81 3.67
N TYR A 28 -24.26 24.72 2.41
CA TYR A 28 -24.56 25.69 1.36
C TYR A 28 -26.04 25.71 0.97
N LEU A 29 -26.70 24.55 0.92
CA LEU A 29 -28.14 24.49 0.66
C LEU A 29 -28.98 25.10 1.80
N GLY A 30 -28.42 25.22 3.02
CA GLY A 30 -29.14 25.73 4.19
C GLY A 30 -29.98 24.66 4.89
N LEU A 31 -30.19 24.81 6.20
CA LEU A 31 -30.81 23.79 7.06
C LEU A 31 -32.33 23.65 6.86
N ASP A 32 -32.96 24.54 6.10
CA ASP A 32 -34.40 24.52 5.82
C ASP A 32 -34.80 23.39 4.85
N TYR A 33 -33.86 22.89 4.04
CA TYR A 33 -34.13 21.81 3.10
C TYR A 33 -33.83 20.44 3.72
N SER A 34 -34.81 19.52 3.65
CA SER A 34 -34.63 18.14 4.10
C SER A 34 -33.45 17.43 3.41
N LEU A 35 -33.11 17.85 2.19
CA LEU A 35 -31.95 17.34 1.45
C LEU A 35 -30.63 17.67 2.17
N SER A 36 -30.50 18.86 2.76
CA SER A 36 -29.29 19.30 3.45
C SER A 36 -28.89 18.36 4.59
N PHE A 37 -29.87 17.83 5.34
CA PHE A 37 -29.62 16.80 6.35
C PHE A 37 -29.06 15.52 5.74
N ALA A 38 -29.61 15.05 4.61
CA ALA A 38 -29.09 13.87 3.92
C ALA A 38 -27.62 14.08 3.48
N TYR A 39 -27.29 15.26 2.94
CA TYR A 39 -25.92 15.62 2.56
C TYR A 39 -24.98 15.64 3.78
N ILE A 40 -25.43 16.20 4.92
CA ILE A 40 -24.62 16.24 6.15
C ILE A 40 -24.40 14.84 6.73
N PHE A 41 -25.44 13.99 6.80
CA PHE A 41 -25.29 12.62 7.30
C PHE A 41 -24.40 11.76 6.39
N LEU A 42 -24.58 11.89 5.07
CA LEU A 42 -23.74 11.19 4.10
C LEU A 42 -22.28 11.67 4.18
N GLY A 43 -22.07 12.98 4.28
CA GLY A 43 -20.76 13.58 4.45
C GLY A 43 -20.07 13.13 5.74
N MET A 44 -20.80 13.10 6.86
CA MET A 44 -20.31 12.56 8.14
C MET A 44 -19.92 11.09 8.03
N GLY A 45 -20.75 10.25 7.40
CA GLY A 45 -20.41 8.85 7.15
C GLY A 45 -19.15 8.69 6.31
N CYS A 46 -18.98 9.55 5.30
CA CYS A 46 -17.81 9.56 4.42
C CYS A 46 -16.53 9.98 5.18
N VAL A 47 -16.62 11.01 6.04
CA VAL A 47 -15.50 11.42 6.90
C VAL A 47 -15.13 10.31 7.90
N LEU A 48 -16.12 9.70 8.56
CA LEU A 48 -15.88 8.62 9.52
C LEU A 48 -15.19 7.44 8.84
N TYR A 49 -15.70 7.00 7.69
CA TYR A 49 -15.14 5.88 6.94
C TYR A 49 -13.71 6.15 6.46
N GLY A 50 -13.45 7.36 5.93
CA GLY A 50 -12.10 7.79 5.56
C GLY A 50 -11.13 7.81 6.75
N LEU A 51 -11.61 8.23 7.93
CA LEU A 51 -10.82 8.24 9.16
C LEU A 51 -10.56 6.83 9.70
N LEU A 52 -11.56 5.94 9.66
CA LEU A 52 -11.40 4.52 9.99
C LEU A 52 -10.35 3.86 9.10
N LEU A 53 -10.44 4.05 7.78
CA LEU A 53 -9.44 3.54 6.84
C LEU A 53 -8.04 4.09 7.13
N PHE A 54 -7.93 5.38 7.45
CA PHE A 54 -6.65 5.99 7.82
C PHE A 54 -6.06 5.35 9.08
N VAL A 55 -6.88 5.10 10.11
CA VAL A 55 -6.46 4.43 11.35
C VAL A 55 -6.03 2.99 11.08
N PHE A 56 -6.80 2.22 10.31
CA PHE A 56 -6.43 0.86 9.92
C PHE A 56 -5.13 0.85 9.13
N MET A 57 -4.96 1.72 8.14
CA MET A 57 -3.73 1.82 7.36
C MET A 57 -2.52 2.17 8.24
N ARG A 58 -2.69 3.03 9.25
CA ARG A 58 -1.63 3.39 10.21
C ARG A 58 -1.30 2.24 11.15
N ARG A 59 -2.29 1.41 11.50
CA ARG A 59 -2.13 0.23 12.38
C ARG A 59 -1.54 -0.96 11.66
N GLU A 60 -1.93 -1.16 10.40
CA GLU A 60 -1.52 -2.29 9.56
C GLU A 60 -0.23 -2.05 8.79
N ARG A 61 0.25 -0.80 8.66
CA ARG A 61 1.61 -0.55 8.18
C ARG A 61 2.53 -1.41 9.03
N PRO A 62 3.09 -2.51 8.48
CA PRO A 62 4.07 -3.28 9.20
C PRO A 62 5.15 -2.26 9.53
N ARG A 63 5.64 -2.24 10.76
CA ARG A 63 6.96 -1.68 11.00
C ARG A 63 7.85 -2.34 9.95
N THR A 64 8.18 -1.62 8.87
CA THR A 64 9.26 -1.99 7.95
C THR A 64 10.33 -2.45 8.87
N SER A 65 10.59 -3.77 8.91
CA SER A 65 11.43 -4.34 9.95
C SER A 65 12.70 -3.51 9.87
N GLU A 66 12.99 -2.80 10.95
CA GLU A 66 14.24 -2.08 11.15
C GLU A 66 15.31 -2.92 10.49
N ALA A 67 15.95 -2.42 9.43
CA ALA A 67 16.73 -3.19 8.46
C ALA A 67 17.39 -4.36 9.18
N ARG A 68 16.78 -5.56 9.11
CA ARG A 68 17.23 -6.69 9.91
C ARG A 68 18.63 -6.92 9.39
N ARG A 69 19.65 -6.54 10.17
CA ARG A 69 21.05 -6.72 9.76
C ARG A 69 21.13 -8.16 9.31
N LEU A 70 21.46 -8.36 8.03
CA LEU A 70 21.70 -9.70 7.51
C LEU A 70 22.66 -10.34 8.51
N SER A 71 22.22 -11.44 9.11
CA SER A 71 23.10 -12.26 9.95
C SER A 71 24.39 -12.47 9.15
N PRO A 72 25.58 -12.36 9.76
CA PRO A 72 26.85 -12.64 9.07
C PRO A 72 26.87 -14.01 8.38
N ASN A 73 25.99 -14.92 8.80
CA ASN A 73 25.81 -16.26 8.24
C ASN A 73 24.62 -16.40 7.27
N PHE A 74 24.06 -15.29 6.76
CA PHE A 74 22.98 -15.37 5.78
C PHE A 74 23.54 -15.76 4.42
N ILE A 75 23.49 -17.06 4.14
CA ILE A 75 23.86 -17.65 2.84
C ILE A 75 22.84 -17.14 1.82
N SER A 76 23.28 -16.21 0.97
CA SER A 76 22.49 -15.71 -0.15
C SER A 76 22.01 -16.89 -1.00
N ALA A 77 20.72 -16.92 -1.34
CA ALA A 77 20.14 -17.95 -2.21
C ALA A 77 20.77 -17.99 -3.63
N GLY A 78 21.68 -17.06 -3.95
CA GLY A 78 22.54 -17.12 -5.14
C GLY A 78 23.86 -17.90 -4.94
N ALA A 79 24.22 -18.29 -3.71
CA ALA A 79 25.48 -18.97 -3.41
C ALA A 79 25.45 -20.49 -3.67
N THR A 80 24.28 -21.08 -3.90
CA THR A 80 24.11 -22.53 -4.11
C THR A 80 24.02 -22.94 -5.58
N VAL A 81 24.09 -22.01 -6.54
CA VAL A 81 24.19 -22.37 -7.96
C VAL A 81 25.66 -22.53 -8.32
N VAL A 82 26.25 -23.65 -7.88
CA VAL A 82 27.53 -24.13 -8.41
C VAL A 82 27.25 -24.65 -9.82
N MET A 83 27.55 -23.85 -10.85
CA MET A 83 27.53 -24.34 -12.23
C MET A 83 28.61 -25.42 -12.36
N PRO A 84 28.26 -26.65 -12.76
CA PRO A 84 29.26 -27.69 -12.95
C PRO A 84 30.23 -27.26 -14.06
N PRO A 85 31.54 -27.48 -13.90
CA PRO A 85 32.53 -27.12 -14.90
C PRO A 85 32.26 -27.93 -16.19
N ARG A 86 32.19 -27.23 -17.31
CA ARG A 86 32.09 -27.83 -18.64
C ARG A 86 33.32 -28.69 -18.88
N LYS A 87 33.13 -30.02 -18.98
CA LYS A 87 34.17 -31.00 -19.29
C LYS A 87 34.82 -30.63 -20.63
N VAL A 88 36.07 -30.17 -20.59
CA VAL A 88 36.91 -30.01 -21.79
C VAL A 88 37.53 -31.38 -22.06
N GLU A 89 37.11 -32.06 -23.12
CA GLU A 89 37.76 -33.29 -23.59
C GLU A 89 39.14 -32.94 -24.16
N SER A 90 40.19 -33.26 -23.40
CA SER A 90 41.55 -33.33 -23.91
C SER A 90 41.69 -34.59 -24.78
N GLY A 91 41.73 -34.41 -26.10
CA GLY A 91 42.13 -35.44 -27.05
C GLY A 91 43.62 -35.83 -26.86
N PRO A 92 44.01 -37.06 -27.24
CA PRO A 92 45.31 -37.62 -26.91
C PRO A 92 46.43 -36.93 -27.69
N GLN A 93 47.50 -36.57 -26.96
CA GLN A 93 48.80 -36.21 -27.53
C GLN A 93 49.52 -37.51 -27.91
N THR A 94 49.74 -37.74 -29.21
CA THR A 94 50.67 -38.75 -29.72
C THR A 94 52.04 -38.12 -29.94
N GLU A 95 53.04 -38.80 -29.37
CA GLU A 95 54.49 -38.61 -29.57
C GLU A 95 54.92 -38.80 -31.03
#